data_AF-A0A8R1IW65-F1
#
_entry.id   AF-A0A8R1IW65-F1
#
_cell.length_a   1.000
_cell.length_b   1.000
_cell.length_c   1.000
_cell.angle_alpha   90.00
_cell.angle_beta   90.00
_cell.angle_gamma   90.00
#
_symmetry.space_group_name_H-M   'P 1'
#
loop_
_entity.id
_entity.type
_entity.pdbx_description
1 polymer ?
#
loop_
_entity_poly.entity_id
_entity_poly.type
_entity_poly.pdbx_seq_one_letter_code
_entity_poly.pdbx_strand_id
1 'polypeptide(L)'
;MSIRSSEEFWNWSRNYLATALLASWYDGNPAYGMRAYLNDKVSRSMGIGTIRQLRTKKSAKCIMVEQFDQFIEGCQEELTSEWVLRMVWSS
;
A
#
# COMPACT_ATOMS: atom_id res chain seq x y z
N MET A 1 10.30 -12.18 -6.61
CA MET A 1 10.80 -10.86 -6.18
C MET A 1 10.37 -10.63 -4.75
N SER A 2 11.27 -10.23 -3.86
CA SER A 2 10.96 -9.92 -2.45
C SER A 2 11.11 -8.42 -2.26
N ILE A 3 10.07 -7.77 -1.73
CA ILE A 3 10.01 -6.32 -1.49
C ILE A 3 10.67 -6.05 -0.13
N ARG A 4 11.69 -5.18 -0.11
CA ARG A 4 12.48 -4.87 1.10
C ARG A 4 12.35 -3.43 1.56
N SER A 5 12.02 -2.50 0.67
CA SER A 5 11.88 -1.09 0.98
C SER A 5 10.54 -0.52 0.51
N SER A 6 10.16 0.64 1.02
CA SER A 6 8.96 1.36 0.58
C SER A 6 9.05 1.80 -0.87
N GLU A 7 10.24 2.18 -1.34
CA GLU A 7 10.46 2.55 -2.74
C GLU A 7 10.28 1.35 -3.68
N GLU A 8 10.81 0.19 -3.29
CA GLU A 8 10.60 -1.06 -4.02
C GLU A 8 9.11 -1.44 -4.10
N PHE A 9 8.36 -1.22 -3.01
CA PHE A 9 6.90 -1.44 -3.03
C PHE A 9 6.22 -0.56 -4.09
N TRP A 10 6.53 0.74 -4.13
CA TRP A 10 5.91 1.65 -5.10
C TRP A 10 6.33 1.38 -6.54
N ASN A 11 7.59 1.01 -6.74
CA ASN A 11 8.11 0.60 -8.04
C ASN A 11 7.39 -0.68 -8.52
N TRP A 12 7.28 -1.68 -7.65
CA TRP A 12 6.54 -2.90 -7.91
C TRP A 12 5.06 -2.62 -8.20
N SER A 13 4.38 -1.81 -7.39
CA SER A 13 2.96 -1.55 -7.54
C SER A 13 2.64 -0.87 -8.87
N ARG A 14 3.50 0.06 -9.30
CA ARG A 14 3.31 0.79 -10.56
C ARG A 14 3.59 -0.09 -11.77
N ASN A 15 4.69 -0.84 -11.75
CA ASN A 15 5.18 -1.51 -12.94
C ASN A 15 4.64 -2.93 -13.12
N TYR A 16 4.21 -3.58 -12.03
CA TYR A 16 3.73 -4.97 -12.06
C TYR A 16 2.28 -5.10 -11.63
N LEU A 17 1.88 -4.52 -10.50
CA LEU A 17 0.50 -4.69 -10.03
C LEU A 17 -0.50 -3.99 -10.95
N ALA A 18 -0.26 -2.70 -11.27
CA ALA A 18 -1.17 -1.94 -12.13
C ALA A 18 -1.29 -2.53 -13.54
N THR A 19 -0.19 -3.06 -14.09
CA THR A 19 -0.17 -3.69 -15.41
C THR A 19 -0.81 -5.08 -15.40
N ALA A 20 -0.71 -5.84 -14.31
CA ALA A 20 -1.37 -7.14 -14.18
C ALA A 20 -2.90 -7.01 -14.07
N LEU A 21 -3.40 -5.91 -13.50
CA LEU A 21 -4.83 -5.67 -13.30
C LEU A 21 -5.59 -5.31 -14.59
N LEU A 22 -4.87 -4.95 -15.67
CA LEU A 22 -5.47 -4.49 -16.92
C LEU A 22 -4.96 -5.32 -18.11
N ALA A 23 -5.88 -5.88 -18.87
CA ALA A 23 -5.52 -6.65 -20.06
C ALA A 23 -4.85 -5.81 -21.16
N SER A 24 -3.72 -6.33 -21.65
CA SER A 24 -2.98 -5.82 -22.80
C SER A 24 -2.61 -6.95 -23.76
N TRP A 25 -2.45 -6.61 -25.03
CA TRP A 25 -1.92 -7.54 -26.02
C TRP A 25 -0.38 -7.61 -25.93
N TYR A 26 0.20 -8.64 -26.56
CA TYR A 26 1.65 -8.89 -26.50
C TYR A 26 2.49 -7.79 -27.17
N ASP A 27 1.85 -6.94 -27.97
CA ASP A 27 2.40 -5.76 -28.63
C ASP A 27 2.33 -4.49 -27.74
N GLY A 28 1.81 -4.62 -26.51
CA GLY A 28 1.61 -3.50 -25.59
C GLY A 28 0.37 -2.66 -25.88
N ASN A 29 -0.39 -2.98 -26.93
CA ASN A 29 -1.64 -2.29 -27.22
C ASN A 29 -2.75 -2.71 -26.24
N PRO A 30 -3.67 -1.80 -25.90
CA PRO A 30 -4.80 -2.11 -25.03
C PRO A 30 -5.69 -3.18 -25.67
N ALA A 31 -6.12 -4.17 -24.86
CA ALA A 31 -7.05 -5.18 -25.32
C ALA A 31 -8.48 -4.61 -25.36
N TYR A 32 -8.84 -3.98 -26.48
CA TYR A 32 -10.18 -3.41 -26.68
C TYR A 32 -11.27 -4.48 -26.50
N GLY A 33 -12.33 -4.14 -25.77
CA GLY A 33 -13.39 -5.09 -25.37
C GLY A 33 -13.07 -5.91 -24.12
N MET A 34 -11.83 -5.86 -23.60
CA MET A 34 -11.37 -6.63 -22.44
C MET A 34 -11.01 -5.77 -21.22
N ARG A 35 -11.59 -4.55 -21.11
CA ARG A 35 -11.28 -3.61 -20.01
C ARG A 35 -11.54 -4.14 -18.58
N ALA A 36 -12.38 -5.16 -18.45
CA ALA A 36 -12.69 -5.81 -17.18
C ALA A 36 -11.97 -7.16 -17.02
N TYR A 37 -10.96 -7.46 -17.84
CA TYR A 37 -10.16 -8.67 -17.71
C TYR A 37 -8.79 -8.35 -17.14
N LEU A 38 -8.26 -9.28 -16.35
CA LEU A 38 -6.88 -9.25 -15.91
C LEU A 38 -5.96 -9.56 -17.10
N ASN A 39 -4.66 -9.31 -16.94
CA ASN A 39 -3.68 -9.50 -18.01
C ASN A 39 -3.44 -10.98 -18.39
N ASP A 40 -4.10 -11.93 -17.72
CA ASP A 40 -4.20 -13.33 -18.14
C ASP A 40 -5.25 -13.57 -19.25
N LYS A 41 -6.11 -12.57 -19.52
CA LYS A 41 -7.17 -12.52 -20.56
C LYS A 41 -8.30 -13.52 -20.36
N VAL A 42 -8.32 -14.24 -19.25
CA VAL A 42 -9.32 -15.28 -18.95
C VAL A 42 -10.09 -14.96 -17.67
N SER A 43 -9.46 -14.24 -16.74
CA SER A 43 -10.08 -13.85 -15.46
C SER A 43 -10.68 -12.47 -15.55
N ARG A 44 -11.91 -12.32 -15.01
CA ARG A 44 -12.62 -11.04 -14.97
C ARG A 44 -12.40 -10.33 -13.65
N SER A 45 -12.00 -9.06 -13.69
CA SER A 45 -11.94 -8.20 -12.51
C SER A 45 -13.35 -7.81 -12.07
N MET A 46 -13.60 -7.89 -10.77
CA MET A 46 -14.88 -7.53 -10.15
C MET A 46 -14.66 -6.35 -9.22
N GLY A 47 -15.38 -5.26 -9.45
CA GLY A 47 -15.24 -4.03 -8.67
C GLY A 47 -13.89 -3.33 -8.92
N ILE A 48 -13.38 -2.66 -7.89
CA ILE A 48 -12.16 -1.85 -7.96
C ILE A 48 -11.23 -2.24 -6.81
N GLY A 49 -9.96 -2.47 -7.12
CA GLY A 49 -8.94 -2.71 -6.09
C GLY A 49 -8.78 -1.49 -5.19
N THR A 50 -8.92 -1.68 -3.88
CA THR A 50 -8.78 -0.60 -2.89
C THR A 50 -7.53 -0.83 -2.04
N ILE A 51 -6.61 0.13 -2.04
CA ILE A 51 -5.46 0.12 -1.14
C ILE A 51 -5.87 0.86 0.14
N ARG A 52 -5.64 0.23 1.29
CA ARG A 52 -5.88 0.82 2.61
C ARG A 52 -4.55 0.91 3.37
N GLN A 53 -4.36 1.99 4.11
CA GLN A 53 -3.17 2.22 4.93
C GLN A 53 -3.55 2.42 6.39
N LEU A 54 -2.77 1.81 7.27
CA LEU A 54 -2.80 2.10 8.71
C LEU A 54 -1.61 3.02 9.06
N ARG A 55 -1.81 3.94 10.01
CA ARG A 55 -0.77 4.83 10.50
C ARG A 55 -0.88 4.97 12.01
N THR A 56 0.26 5.03 12.68
CA THR A 56 0.34 5.30 14.12
C THR A 56 0.18 6.80 14.38
N LYS A 57 -0.47 7.16 15.48
CA LYS A 57 -0.51 8.55 15.95
C LYS A 57 0.73 8.80 16.81
N LYS A 58 1.28 10.02 16.75
CA LYS A 58 2.30 10.47 17.71
C LYS A 58 1.64 10.43 19.11
N SER A 59 2.10 9.51 19.95
CA SER A 59 1.58 9.31 21.30
C SER A 59 2.47 10.00 22.31
N ALA A 60 1.87 10.41 23.44
CA ALA A 60 2.59 11.02 24.56
C ALA A 60 3.58 10.04 25.24
N LYS A 61 3.48 8.73 24.98
CA LYS A 61 4.40 7.73 25.55
C LYS A 61 5.67 7.54 24.73
N CYS A 62 5.68 7.98 23.48
CA CYS A 62 6.87 8.00 22.64
C CYS A 62 7.65 9.29 22.91
N ILE A 63 8.50 9.23 23.94
CA ILE A 63 9.30 10.37 24.40
C ILE A 63 10.75 10.15 23.93
N MET A 64 11.28 11.14 23.21
CA MET A 64 12.69 11.14 22.82
C MET A 64 13.56 11.38 24.06
N VAL A 65 14.70 10.70 24.12
CA VAL A 65 15.68 10.97 25.16
C VAL A 65 16.31 12.35 24.88
N GLU A 66 16.50 13.17 25.91
CA GLU A 66 16.89 14.59 25.79
C GLU A 66 18.10 14.84 24.87
N GLN A 67 19.09 13.94 24.89
CA GLN A 67 20.30 14.08 24.08
C GLN A 67 20.04 14.02 22.57
N PHE A 68 18.93 13.40 22.14
CA PHE A 68 18.58 13.23 20.72
C PHE A 68 17.46 14.15 20.24
N ASP A 69 16.85 14.92 21.15
CA ASP A 69 15.69 15.77 20.84
C ASP A 69 16.03 16.86 19.80
N GLN A 70 17.29 17.31 19.78
CA GLN A 70 17.77 18.30 18.80
C GLN A 70 18.03 17.72 17.39
N PHE A 71 18.12 16.39 17.25
CA PHE A 71 18.56 15.74 16.01
C PHE A 71 17.45 14.93 15.32
N ILE A 72 16.41 14.53 16.06
CA ILE A 72 15.36 13.64 15.56
C ILE A 72 14.01 14.27 15.83
N GLU A 73 13.24 14.53 14.77
CA GLU A 73 11.95 15.26 14.82
C GLU A 73 10.80 14.50 15.53
N GLY A 74 11.05 13.24 15.90
CA GLY A 74 10.18 12.48 16.80
C GLY A 74 10.29 10.98 16.60
N CYS A 75 9.49 10.27 17.37
CA CYS A 75 9.40 8.83 17.32
C CYS A 75 7.97 8.35 17.05
N GLN A 76 7.85 7.08 16.66
CA GLN A 76 6.59 6.41 16.35
C GLN A 76 6.48 5.16 17.22
N GLU A 77 5.26 4.83 17.62
CA GLU A 77 4.97 3.62 18.38
C GLU A 77 4.65 2.44 17.48
N GLU A 78 4.71 1.23 18.05
CA GLU A 78 4.27 0.02 17.38
C GLU A 78 2.74 -0.04 17.27
N LEU A 79 2.25 -0.54 16.13
CA LEU A 79 0.82 -0.82 15.95
C LEU A 79 0.42 -2.04 16.78
N THR A 80 -0.33 -1.83 17.86
CA THR A 80 -0.96 -2.91 18.62
C THR A 80 -2.43 -3.12 18.22
N SER A 81 -2.96 -4.32 18.44
CA SER A 81 -4.32 -4.71 18.06
C SER A 81 -5.42 -3.85 18.69
N GLU A 82 -5.18 -3.30 19.87
CA GLU A 82 -6.09 -2.39 20.57
C GLU A 82 -6.37 -1.10 19.78
N TRP A 83 -5.34 -0.54 19.14
CA TRP A 83 -5.46 0.67 18.32
C TRP A 83 -6.12 0.39 16.97
N VAL A 84 -5.87 -0.79 16.38
CA VAL A 84 -6.49 -1.18 15.10
C VAL A 84 -7.99 -1.29 15.25
N LEU A 85 -8.48 -1.93 16.33
CA LEU A 85 -9.91 -2.05 16.59
C LEU A 85 -10.54 -0.66 16.77
N ARG A 86 -9.95 0.24 17.56
CA ARG A 86 -10.49 1.59 17.76
C ARG A 86 -10.62 2.41 16.46
N MET A 87 -9.72 2.24 15.49
CA MET A 87 -9.81 2.95 14.21
C MET A 87 -10.84 2.34 13.26
N VAL A 88 -11.10 1.04 13.31
CA VAL A 88 -12.07 0.35 12.44
C VAL A 88 -13.52 0.65 12.85
N TRP A 89 -13.78 0.92 14.14
CA TRP A 89 -15.13 1.16 14.67
C TRP A 89 -15.49 2.65 14.82
N SER A 90 -14.62 3.58 14.43
CA SER A 90 -14.89 5.02 14.48
C SER A 90 -15.29 5.63 13.13
N SER A 91 -15.59 4.81 12.12
CA SER A 91 -15.98 5.22 10.75
C SER A 91 -17.43 4.90 10.45
#